data_AF-A0A8T8SEH5-F1
#
_entry.id   AF-A0A8T8SEH5-F1
#
_cell.length_a   1.000
_cell.length_b   1.000
_cell.length_c   1.000
_cell.angle_alpha   90.00
_cell.angle_beta   90.00
_cell.angle_gamma   90.00
#
_symmetry.space_group_name_H-M   'P 1'
#
loop_
_entity.id
_entity.type
_entity.pdbx_description
1 polymer ?
#
loop_
_entity_poly.entity_id
_entity_poly.type
_entity_poly.pdbx_seq_one_letter_code
_entity_poly.pdbx_strand_id
1 'polypeptide(L)'
;GSQELTTVIEAIGASGRALPPTYIFKGKTINLNYALEETQKGYFTSSESGWSNSSIARAWFVKVFLPLSEETSTSGATRNRLLIMDGHSSHLILDMLKLARANNVHSLALPAHSTNGLAPLERTCFSPVKTFWAEAQRTEIMMTRMVRKDDVIRLYQVVREKGMTPANIKKGYAATGIWPFTGLAAIPASMLNAPLESQGKVEERGREAHLSSELGEALDDLSGRQRVVPDDFGKIKLYTSEEAVRVMEESIKARQAEEARKEQAAEERDQRREEKEREKEEAAKTRALEKKKREANKARAVQQKLQRKEEQ
;
A
#
# COMPACT_ATOMS: atom_id res chain seq x y z
N GLY A 1 9.52 -12.54 -19.50
CA GLY A 1 8.57 -11.61 -18.87
C GLY A 1 9.33 -10.71 -17.91
N SER A 2 8.92 -9.45 -17.77
CA SER A 2 9.50 -8.54 -16.77
C SER A 2 9.10 -8.98 -15.37
N GLN A 3 10.08 -9.16 -14.48
CA GLN A 3 9.83 -9.41 -13.07
C GLN A 3 9.47 -8.10 -12.37
N GLU A 4 8.40 -8.10 -11.56
CA GLU A 4 8.04 -6.98 -10.71
C GLU A 4 8.26 -7.31 -9.22
N LEU A 5 8.76 -6.32 -8.47
CA LEU A 5 9.05 -6.46 -7.05
C LEU A 5 7.83 -6.08 -6.20
N THR A 6 7.48 -6.95 -5.27
CA THR A 6 6.64 -6.63 -4.10
C THR A 6 7.39 -7.05 -2.85
N THR A 7 7.60 -6.11 -1.93
CA THR A 7 8.28 -6.38 -0.66
C THR A 7 7.22 -6.61 0.42
N VAL A 8 7.48 -7.55 1.34
CA VAL A 8 6.60 -7.81 2.48
C VAL A 8 7.41 -7.67 3.77
N ILE A 9 6.92 -6.83 4.69
CA ILE A 9 7.44 -6.78 6.07
C ILE A 9 6.67 -7.81 6.90
N GLU A 10 7.42 -8.66 7.58
CA GLU A 10 6.90 -9.73 8.43
C GLU A 10 7.44 -9.58 9.84
N ALA A 11 6.59 -9.86 10.83
CA ALA A 11 6.97 -9.84 12.24
C ALA A 11 6.30 -10.98 12.98
N ILE A 12 7.08 -11.66 13.82
CA ILE A 12 6.65 -12.84 14.58
C ILE A 12 7.03 -12.68 16.06
N GLY A 13 6.20 -13.21 16.94
CA GLY A 13 6.43 -13.25 18.38
C GLY A 13 6.76 -14.65 18.89
N ALA A 14 7.50 -14.72 19.99
CA ALA A 14 7.91 -15.97 20.63
C ALA A 14 6.73 -16.87 21.07
N SER A 15 5.53 -16.30 21.19
CA SER A 15 4.28 -17.04 21.45
C SER A 15 3.84 -17.93 20.29
N GLY A 16 4.48 -17.83 19.12
CA GLY A 16 4.08 -18.53 17.89
C GLY A 16 3.09 -17.73 17.04
N ARG A 17 2.85 -16.46 17.34
CA ARG A 17 1.96 -15.59 16.57
C ARG A 17 2.74 -14.76 15.56
N ALA A 18 2.20 -14.57 14.38
CA ALA A 18 2.68 -13.59 13.42
C ALA A 18 1.77 -12.35 13.43
N LEU A 19 2.35 -11.15 13.37
CA LEU A 19 1.59 -9.93 13.13
C LEU A 19 1.08 -9.92 11.67
N PRO A 20 0.02 -9.16 11.32
CA PRO A 20 -0.38 -9.00 9.93
C PRO A 20 0.77 -8.48 9.06
N PRO A 21 0.93 -9.01 7.83
CA PRO A 21 2.00 -8.58 6.94
C PRO A 21 1.77 -7.16 6.43
N THR A 22 2.85 -6.46 6.09
CA THR A 22 2.77 -5.18 5.37
C THR A 22 3.35 -5.30 3.98
N TYR A 23 2.52 -5.07 2.96
CA TYR A 23 2.88 -5.13 1.55
C TYR A 23 3.34 -3.77 1.05
N ILE A 24 4.49 -3.74 0.38
CA ILE A 24 5.08 -2.57 -0.25
C ILE A 24 5.13 -2.81 -1.75
N PHE A 25 4.28 -2.10 -2.47
CA PHE A 25 4.26 -2.16 -3.94
C PHE A 25 5.21 -1.14 -4.55
N LYS A 26 5.94 -1.55 -5.58
CA LYS A 26 6.72 -0.61 -6.40
C LYS A 26 5.79 0.36 -7.15
N GLY A 27 5.97 1.66 -6.93
CA GLY A 27 5.23 2.76 -7.56
C GLY A 27 5.19 4.05 -6.73
N LYS A 28 4.92 5.19 -7.39
CA LYS A 28 4.72 6.49 -6.73
C LYS A 28 3.44 6.53 -5.87
N THR A 29 2.43 5.80 -6.31
CA THR A 29 1.13 5.67 -5.66
C THR A 29 0.77 4.20 -5.58
N ILE A 30 0.11 3.81 -4.48
CA ILE A 30 -0.43 2.47 -4.36
C ILE A 30 -1.68 2.34 -5.23
N ASN A 31 -1.73 1.30 -6.06
CA ASN A 31 -2.97 0.87 -6.67
C ASN A 31 -3.69 -0.06 -5.68
N LEU A 32 -4.71 0.48 -5.02
CA LEU A 32 -5.45 -0.28 -4.00
C LEU A 32 -6.29 -1.41 -4.61
N ASN A 33 -6.49 -1.46 -5.93
CA ASN A 33 -7.07 -2.61 -6.62
C ASN A 33 -6.25 -3.90 -6.43
N TYR A 34 -5.09 -3.88 -5.79
CA TYR A 34 -4.41 -5.11 -5.39
C TYR A 34 -5.03 -5.73 -4.13
N ALA A 35 -5.72 -4.96 -3.30
CA ALA A 35 -6.39 -5.37 -2.07
C ALA A 35 -7.91 -5.61 -2.31
N LEU A 36 -8.24 -6.41 -3.32
CA LEU A 36 -9.61 -6.53 -3.88
C LEU A 36 -10.60 -7.35 -3.05
N GLU A 37 -10.13 -8.12 -2.07
CA GLU A 37 -11.00 -9.04 -1.32
C GLU A 37 -10.88 -8.76 0.19
N GLU A 38 -12.02 -8.73 0.92
CA GLU A 38 -12.03 -8.61 2.39
C GLU A 38 -11.24 -9.73 3.09
N THR A 39 -11.10 -10.88 2.41
CA THR A 39 -10.26 -12.00 2.86
C THR A 39 -8.78 -11.63 2.93
N GLN A 40 -8.36 -10.61 2.17
CA GLN A 40 -6.96 -10.18 2.09
C GLN A 40 -6.57 -9.30 3.27
N LYS A 41 -6.06 -9.94 4.32
CA LYS A 41 -5.59 -9.28 5.56
C LYS A 41 -4.17 -8.72 5.47
N GLY A 42 -4.00 -7.46 5.87
CA GLY A 42 -2.68 -6.87 6.05
C GLY A 42 -2.71 -5.35 5.99
N TYR A 43 -1.51 -4.78 5.83
CA TYR A 43 -1.31 -3.37 5.61
C TYR A 43 -0.69 -3.14 4.24
N PHE A 44 -1.04 -2.03 3.58
CA PHE A 44 -0.67 -1.77 2.20
C PHE A 44 -0.07 -0.38 2.04
N THR A 45 1.08 -0.32 1.39
CA THR A 45 1.76 0.93 1.04
C THR A 45 2.54 0.78 -0.27
N SER A 46 3.13 1.86 -0.74
CA SER A 46 3.97 1.86 -1.94
C SER A 46 5.23 2.67 -1.76
N SER A 47 6.28 2.29 -2.48
CA SER A 47 7.49 3.11 -2.62
C SER A 47 7.96 3.10 -4.07
N GLU A 48 8.61 4.17 -4.51
CA GLU A 48 9.09 4.26 -5.90
C GLU A 48 10.06 3.12 -6.26
N SER A 49 10.87 2.69 -5.29
CA SER A 49 11.84 1.61 -5.46
C SER A 49 11.22 0.21 -5.27
N GLY A 50 10.09 0.12 -4.59
CA GLY A 50 9.49 -1.14 -4.11
C GLY A 50 10.04 -1.62 -2.77
N TRP A 51 11.15 -1.03 -2.28
CA TRP A 51 11.77 -1.36 -1.01
C TRP A 51 11.19 -0.55 0.15
N SER A 52 11.39 -1.04 1.38
CA SER A 52 11.14 -0.25 2.59
C SER A 52 12.12 0.92 2.69
N ASN A 53 11.75 1.93 3.46
CA ASN A 53 12.57 3.08 3.80
C ASN A 53 12.24 3.54 5.22
N SER A 54 12.94 4.55 5.70
CA SER A 54 12.80 5.05 7.07
C SER A 54 11.37 5.53 7.39
N SER A 55 10.69 6.18 6.46
CA SER A 55 9.31 6.63 6.64
C SER A 55 8.32 5.47 6.69
N ILE A 56 8.50 4.43 5.85
CA ILE A 56 7.68 3.22 5.87
C ILE A 56 7.92 2.44 7.16
N ALA A 57 9.18 2.30 7.60
CA ALA A 57 9.53 1.63 8.84
C ALA A 57 8.89 2.32 10.06
N ARG A 58 8.93 3.67 10.12
CA ARG A 58 8.25 4.44 11.17
C ARG A 58 6.73 4.27 11.13
N ALA A 59 6.11 4.34 9.94
CA ALA A 59 4.67 4.13 9.79
C ALA A 59 4.25 2.73 10.22
N TRP A 60 5.01 1.70 9.82
CA TRP A 60 4.81 0.32 10.25
C TRP A 60 4.96 0.18 11.78
N PHE A 61 5.99 0.80 12.37
CA PHE A 61 6.22 0.72 13.80
C PHE A 61 5.04 1.27 14.61
N VAL A 62 4.56 2.47 14.24
CA VAL A 62 3.47 3.14 14.97
C VAL A 62 2.11 2.48 14.72
N LYS A 63 1.79 2.15 13.46
CA LYS A 63 0.44 1.68 13.09
C LYS A 63 0.24 0.17 13.19
N VAL A 64 1.33 -0.61 13.16
CA VAL A 64 1.27 -2.08 13.15
C VAL A 64 1.92 -2.63 14.40
N PHE A 65 3.22 -2.36 14.61
CA PHE A 65 3.96 -3.02 15.68
C PHE A 65 3.48 -2.60 17.06
N LEU A 66 3.44 -1.29 17.37
CA LEU A 66 3.06 -0.80 18.71
C LEU A 66 1.71 -1.34 19.20
N PRO A 67 0.59 -1.12 18.50
CA PRO A 67 -0.72 -1.57 18.98
C PRO A 67 -0.82 -3.09 19.05
N LEU A 68 -0.39 -3.81 18.01
CA LEU A 68 -0.59 -5.27 17.95
C LEU A 68 0.38 -6.05 18.84
N SER A 69 1.59 -5.52 19.05
CA SER A 69 2.53 -6.11 20.03
C SER A 69 2.06 -5.86 21.46
N GLU A 70 1.40 -4.74 21.73
CA GLU A 70 0.80 -4.45 23.03
C GLU A 70 -0.37 -5.39 23.33
N GLU A 71 -1.29 -5.58 22.40
CA GLU A 71 -2.42 -6.53 22.52
C GLU A 71 -1.97 -7.97 22.76
N THR A 72 -0.82 -8.35 22.20
CA THR A 72 -0.29 -9.72 22.32
C THR A 72 0.69 -9.89 23.48
N SER A 73 0.98 -8.81 24.22
CA SER A 73 1.92 -8.83 25.33
C SER A 73 1.35 -9.56 26.54
N THR A 74 2.14 -10.49 27.10
CA THR A 74 1.81 -11.21 28.33
C THR A 74 2.61 -10.71 29.55
N SER A 75 3.42 -9.65 29.41
CA SER A 75 4.32 -9.13 30.47
C SER A 75 3.64 -8.31 31.57
N GLY A 76 2.31 -8.45 31.72
CA GLY A 76 1.53 -7.80 32.76
C GLY A 76 1.62 -6.28 32.73
N ALA A 77 1.70 -5.66 33.91
CA ALA A 77 1.68 -4.18 34.06
C ALA A 77 2.87 -3.47 33.40
N THR A 78 4.01 -4.14 33.23
CA THR A 78 5.22 -3.52 32.64
C THR A 78 5.11 -3.37 31.13
N ARG A 79 4.34 -4.25 30.48
CA ARG A 79 4.21 -4.35 29.01
C ARG A 79 5.55 -4.28 28.28
N ASN A 80 6.67 -4.72 28.87
CA ASN A 80 7.97 -4.73 28.21
C ASN A 80 7.96 -5.65 26.99
N ARG A 81 8.50 -5.16 25.86
CA ARG A 81 8.58 -5.88 24.57
C ARG A 81 9.96 -5.70 23.96
N LEU A 82 10.45 -6.71 23.25
CA LEU A 82 11.72 -6.68 22.52
C LEU A 82 11.45 -6.79 21.02
N LEU A 83 11.82 -5.76 20.26
CA LEU A 83 11.81 -5.76 18.81
C LEU A 83 13.22 -6.08 18.29
N ILE A 84 13.37 -7.22 17.63
CA ILE A 84 14.62 -7.65 17.00
C ILE A 84 14.52 -7.41 15.50
N MET A 85 15.45 -6.64 14.95
CA MET A 85 15.50 -6.27 13.53
C MET A 85 16.83 -6.74 12.93
N ASP A 86 16.87 -6.90 11.60
CA ASP A 86 18.15 -7.12 10.93
C ASP A 86 19.04 -5.86 11.05
N GLY A 87 20.35 -6.04 10.90
CA GLY A 87 21.36 -4.99 11.12
C GLY A 87 21.37 -3.86 10.11
N HIS A 88 20.34 -3.69 9.29
CA HIS A 88 20.34 -2.67 8.25
C HIS A 88 20.09 -1.28 8.87
N SER A 89 21.01 -0.35 8.63
CA SER A 89 21.06 0.98 9.26
C SER A 89 19.82 1.86 9.03
N SER A 90 18.99 1.52 8.04
CA SER A 90 17.71 2.22 7.79
C SER A 90 16.65 2.02 8.88
N HIS A 91 16.84 1.04 9.78
CA HIS A 91 15.84 0.62 10.75
C HIS A 91 15.91 1.34 12.09
N LEU A 92 17.03 2.00 12.42
CA LEU A 92 17.22 2.66 13.72
C LEU A 92 17.21 4.18 13.56
N ILE A 93 16.01 4.72 13.41
CA ILE A 93 15.79 6.17 13.34
C ILE A 93 15.56 6.68 14.77
N LEU A 94 16.19 7.80 15.14
CA LEU A 94 16.08 8.40 16.47
C LEU A 94 14.62 8.54 16.94
N ASP A 95 13.73 9.03 16.07
CA ASP A 95 12.31 9.16 16.39
C ASP A 95 11.64 7.82 16.75
N MET A 96 11.98 6.75 16.02
CA MET A 96 11.44 5.42 16.28
C MET A 96 11.98 4.87 17.61
N LEU A 97 13.25 5.13 17.94
CA LEU A 97 13.85 4.75 19.23
C LEU A 97 13.23 5.50 20.41
N LYS A 98 12.95 6.80 20.26
CA LYS A 98 12.24 7.60 21.27
C LYS A 98 10.84 7.06 21.51
N LEU A 99 10.11 6.76 20.43
CA LEU A 99 8.79 6.13 20.51
C LEU A 99 8.85 4.74 21.14
N ALA A 100 9.87 3.94 20.80
CA ALA A 100 10.08 2.61 21.39
C ALA A 100 10.29 2.71 22.91
N ARG A 101 11.20 3.60 23.36
CA ARG A 101 11.45 3.87 24.78
C ARG A 101 10.18 4.32 25.51
N ALA A 102 9.41 5.23 24.92
CA ALA A 102 8.16 5.72 25.50
C ALA A 102 7.06 4.64 25.64
N ASN A 103 7.16 3.54 24.88
CA ASN A 103 6.18 2.45 24.86
C ASN A 103 6.70 1.13 25.45
N ASN A 104 7.78 1.19 26.25
CA ASN A 104 8.43 0.01 26.85
C ASN A 104 8.86 -1.05 25.81
N VAL A 105 9.32 -0.58 24.65
CA VAL A 105 9.88 -1.41 23.58
C VAL A 105 11.39 -1.22 23.56
N HIS A 106 12.12 -2.31 23.77
CA HIS A 106 13.55 -2.38 23.54
C HIS A 106 13.81 -2.78 22.09
N SER A 107 14.64 -2.02 21.38
CA SER A 107 15.01 -2.31 20.00
C SER A 107 16.43 -2.91 19.95
N LEU A 108 16.58 -4.06 19.30
CA LEU A 108 17.85 -4.75 19.10
C LEU A 108 18.07 -4.97 17.60
N ALA A 109 19.15 -4.44 17.05
CA ALA A 109 19.58 -4.77 15.69
C ALA A 109 20.61 -5.90 15.73
N LEU A 110 20.41 -6.91 14.88
CA LEU A 110 21.35 -8.01 14.74
C LEU A 110 22.63 -7.54 14.06
N PRO A 111 23.81 -8.09 14.39
CA PRO A 111 25.06 -7.79 13.68
C PRO A 111 24.93 -8.05 12.17
N ALA A 112 25.66 -7.29 11.36
CA ALA A 112 25.70 -7.53 9.91
C ALA A 112 26.11 -8.99 9.61
N HIS A 113 25.54 -9.57 8.55
CA HIS A 113 25.83 -10.94 8.09
C HIS A 113 25.54 -12.07 9.10
N SER A 114 24.82 -11.81 10.18
CA SER A 114 24.46 -12.80 11.21
C SER A 114 23.01 -13.31 11.11
N THR A 115 22.21 -12.76 10.19
CA THR A 115 20.76 -12.98 10.07
C THR A 115 20.41 -14.46 9.91
N ASN A 116 21.21 -15.23 9.16
CA ASN A 116 20.97 -16.66 8.94
C ASN A 116 21.05 -17.51 10.21
N GLY A 117 21.80 -17.06 11.22
CA GLY A 117 21.94 -17.74 12.51
C GLY A 117 21.03 -17.16 13.60
N LEU A 118 20.82 -15.84 13.59
CA LEU A 118 20.20 -15.10 14.70
C LEU A 118 18.74 -14.67 14.46
N ALA A 119 18.23 -14.65 13.23
CA ALA A 119 16.87 -14.24 12.96
C ALA A 119 15.91 -15.44 12.94
N PRO A 120 14.91 -15.51 13.84
CA PRO A 120 13.94 -16.62 13.88
C PRO A 120 13.23 -16.84 12.53
N LEU A 121 12.89 -15.77 11.82
CA LEU A 121 12.22 -15.83 10.51
C LEU A 121 13.05 -16.56 9.46
N GLU A 122 14.36 -16.25 9.36
CA GLU A 122 15.26 -16.88 8.39
C GLU A 122 15.49 -18.37 8.71
N ARG A 123 15.51 -18.73 10.00
CA ARG A 123 15.83 -20.09 10.44
C ARG A 123 14.76 -21.12 10.06
N THR A 124 13.49 -20.76 10.17
CA THR A 124 12.41 -21.77 10.10
C THR A 124 11.18 -21.35 9.32
N CYS A 125 10.94 -20.05 9.08
CA CYS A 125 9.71 -19.58 8.44
C CYS A 125 9.92 -19.30 6.94
N PHE A 126 10.96 -18.54 6.58
CA PHE A 126 11.14 -18.08 5.20
C PHE A 126 11.52 -19.19 4.22
N SER A 127 12.23 -20.23 4.66
CA SER A 127 12.52 -21.36 3.77
C SER A 127 11.23 -22.07 3.30
N PRO A 128 10.32 -22.52 4.20
CA PRO A 128 9.02 -23.01 3.78
C PRO A 128 8.20 -22.03 2.94
N VAL A 129 8.13 -20.75 3.32
CA VAL A 129 7.42 -19.72 2.54
C VAL A 129 7.96 -19.65 1.11
N LYS A 130 9.28 -19.64 0.92
CA LYS A 130 9.92 -19.63 -0.42
C LYS A 130 9.54 -20.86 -1.24
N THR A 131 9.52 -22.05 -0.63
CA THR A 131 9.13 -23.29 -1.30
C THR A 131 7.67 -23.27 -1.74
N PHE A 132 6.76 -22.94 -0.82
CA PHE A 132 5.33 -22.88 -1.12
C PHE A 132 4.99 -21.74 -2.10
N TRP A 133 5.74 -20.63 -2.06
CA TRP A 133 5.61 -19.55 -3.02
C TRP A 133 5.96 -20.01 -4.44
N ALA A 134 7.06 -20.73 -4.61
CA ALA A 134 7.45 -21.28 -5.92
C ALA A 134 6.40 -22.25 -6.47
N GLU A 135 5.78 -23.05 -5.61
CA GLU A 135 4.68 -23.95 -5.97
C GLU A 135 3.41 -23.17 -6.37
N ALA A 136 3.03 -22.16 -5.58
CA ALA A 136 1.88 -21.30 -5.86
C ALA A 136 2.05 -20.55 -7.19
N GLN A 137 3.25 -20.00 -7.44
CA GLN A 137 3.57 -19.35 -8.71
C GLN A 137 3.45 -20.32 -9.89
N ARG A 138 3.99 -21.54 -9.77
CA ARG A 138 3.91 -22.55 -10.84
C ARG A 138 2.47 -22.90 -11.16
N THR A 139 1.66 -23.12 -10.13
CA THR A 139 0.23 -23.43 -10.27
C THR A 139 -0.53 -22.30 -10.93
N GLU A 140 -0.33 -21.05 -10.48
CA GLU A 140 -0.98 -19.88 -11.06
C GLU A 140 -0.58 -19.72 -12.54
N ILE A 141 0.71 -19.83 -12.88
CA ILE A 141 1.18 -19.76 -14.27
C ILE A 141 0.55 -20.85 -15.15
N MET A 142 0.35 -22.06 -14.63
CA MET A 142 -0.32 -23.12 -15.38
C MET A 142 -1.79 -22.79 -15.68
N MET A 143 -2.48 -22.07 -14.79
CA MET A 143 -3.89 -21.72 -14.96
C MET A 143 -4.09 -20.44 -15.79
N THR A 144 -3.29 -19.40 -15.54
CA THR A 144 -3.53 -18.03 -16.04
C THR A 144 -2.43 -17.51 -16.96
N ARG A 145 -1.40 -18.34 -17.25
CA ARG A 145 -0.20 -18.04 -18.06
C ARG A 145 0.80 -17.07 -17.44
N MET A 146 0.42 -16.30 -16.43
CA MET A 146 1.31 -15.39 -15.72
C MET A 146 0.80 -15.09 -14.31
N VAL A 147 1.71 -14.81 -13.38
CA VAL A 147 1.34 -14.21 -12.09
C VAL A 147 1.29 -12.70 -12.27
N ARG A 148 0.13 -12.08 -12.03
CA ARG A 148 -0.01 -10.63 -12.05
C ARG A 148 0.21 -10.04 -10.66
N LYS A 149 0.35 -8.73 -10.59
CA LYS A 149 0.64 -8.01 -9.34
C LYS A 149 -0.51 -8.05 -8.34
N ASP A 150 -1.74 -8.04 -8.84
CA ASP A 150 -2.99 -8.24 -8.09
C ASP A 150 -3.11 -9.67 -7.53
N ASP A 151 -2.46 -10.66 -8.13
CA ASP A 151 -2.46 -12.04 -7.61
C ASP A 151 -1.56 -12.21 -6.37
N VAL A 152 -0.58 -11.31 -6.16
CA VAL A 152 0.47 -11.48 -5.15
C VAL A 152 -0.10 -11.59 -3.74
N ILE A 153 -1.06 -10.76 -3.36
CA ILE A 153 -1.58 -10.76 -1.99
C ILE A 153 -2.33 -12.06 -1.70
N ARG A 154 -3.28 -12.43 -2.56
CA ARG A 154 -4.07 -13.68 -2.46
C ARG A 154 -3.17 -14.90 -2.38
N LEU A 155 -2.19 -15.01 -3.29
CA LEU A 155 -1.26 -16.13 -3.31
C LEU A 155 -0.35 -16.14 -2.08
N TYR A 156 0.20 -14.99 -1.71
CA TYR A 156 1.15 -14.89 -0.61
C TYR A 156 0.50 -15.24 0.73
N GLN A 157 -0.77 -14.88 0.97
CA GLN A 157 -1.44 -15.21 2.22
C GLN A 157 -1.60 -16.71 2.43
N VAL A 158 -2.02 -17.44 1.40
CA VAL A 158 -2.12 -18.91 1.44
C VAL A 158 -0.76 -19.53 1.74
N VAL A 159 0.29 -19.02 1.09
CA VAL A 159 1.67 -19.50 1.26
C VAL A 159 2.21 -19.16 2.66
N ARG A 160 1.90 -17.96 3.14
CA ARG A 160 2.28 -17.44 4.45
C ARG A 160 1.70 -18.29 5.57
N GLU A 161 0.43 -18.67 5.48
CA GLU A 161 -0.21 -19.55 6.48
C GLU A 161 0.48 -20.92 6.58
N LYS A 162 0.94 -21.46 5.45
CA LYS A 162 1.69 -22.73 5.42
C LYS A 162 3.11 -22.60 5.99
N GLY A 163 3.78 -21.46 5.78
CA GLY A 163 5.16 -21.26 6.18
C GLY A 163 5.36 -20.64 7.57
N MET A 164 4.45 -19.76 7.99
CA MET A 164 4.48 -19.03 9.27
C MET A 164 3.56 -19.66 10.32
N THR A 165 3.59 -20.99 10.41
CA THR A 165 2.81 -21.71 11.43
C THR A 165 3.34 -21.41 12.82
N PRO A 166 2.50 -21.51 13.88
CA PRO A 166 2.96 -21.36 15.26
C PRO A 166 4.09 -22.31 15.62
N ALA A 167 4.11 -23.52 15.05
CA ALA A 167 5.18 -24.49 15.24
C ALA A 167 6.50 -24.00 14.63
N ASN A 168 6.48 -23.51 13.39
CA ASN A 168 7.68 -22.98 12.73
C ASN A 168 8.23 -21.76 13.46
N ILE A 169 7.35 -20.84 13.88
CA ILE A 169 7.74 -19.63 14.63
C ILE A 169 8.42 -20.02 15.95
N LYS A 170 7.77 -20.86 16.77
CA LYS A 170 8.34 -21.32 18.05
C LYS A 170 9.67 -22.05 17.85
N LYS A 171 9.78 -22.90 16.82
CA LYS A 171 11.02 -23.59 16.47
C LYS A 171 12.12 -22.60 16.06
N GLY A 172 11.79 -21.52 15.36
CA GLY A 172 12.75 -20.48 14.96
C GLY A 172 13.31 -19.73 16.17
N TYR A 173 12.45 -19.38 17.12
CA TYR A 173 12.86 -18.78 18.39
C TYR A 173 13.73 -19.72 19.23
N ALA A 174 13.40 -21.02 19.29
CA ALA A 174 14.21 -21.99 20.00
C ALA A 174 15.58 -22.22 19.32
N ALA A 175 15.60 -22.28 17.99
CA ALA A 175 16.81 -22.51 17.18
C ALA A 175 17.79 -21.32 17.12
N THR A 176 17.37 -20.16 17.62
CA THR A 176 18.20 -18.95 17.78
C THR A 176 18.61 -18.72 19.23
N GLY A 177 18.03 -19.49 20.18
CA GLY A 177 18.27 -19.34 21.61
C GLY A 177 17.70 -18.07 22.23
N ILE A 178 16.85 -17.35 21.48
CA ILE A 178 16.15 -16.15 21.94
C ILE A 178 15.00 -16.55 22.88
N TRP A 179 14.24 -17.58 22.51
CA TRP A 179 13.14 -18.08 23.34
C TRP A 179 12.86 -19.59 23.15
N PRO A 180 12.95 -20.42 24.21
CA PRO A 180 13.47 -20.09 25.54
C PRO A 180 14.90 -19.56 25.49
N PHE A 181 15.29 -18.74 26.48
CA PHE A 181 16.61 -18.13 26.48
C PHE A 181 17.69 -19.17 26.79
N THR A 182 18.40 -19.59 25.75
CA THR A 182 19.55 -20.53 25.82
C THR A 182 20.81 -19.91 25.21
N GLY A 183 20.71 -18.71 24.64
CA GLY A 183 21.83 -17.95 24.09
C GLY A 183 22.50 -18.66 22.91
N LEU A 184 23.80 -18.43 22.76
CA LEU A 184 24.57 -18.95 21.62
C LEU A 184 24.65 -20.48 21.57
N ALA A 185 24.37 -21.18 22.67
CA ALA A 185 24.38 -22.64 22.71
C ALA A 185 23.33 -23.30 21.78
N ALA A 186 22.26 -22.57 21.44
CA ALA A 186 21.25 -23.05 20.47
C ALA A 186 21.70 -22.95 19.01
N ILE A 187 22.77 -22.19 18.73
CA ILE A 187 23.19 -21.87 17.36
C ILE A 187 24.37 -22.77 17.00
N PRO A 188 24.30 -23.51 15.87
CA PRO A 188 25.45 -24.28 15.40
C PRO A 188 26.68 -23.40 15.20
N ALA A 189 27.85 -23.84 15.68
CA ALA A 189 29.09 -23.07 15.57
C ALA A 189 29.42 -22.66 14.13
N SER A 190 29.06 -23.49 13.14
CA SER A 190 29.21 -23.19 11.71
C SER A 190 28.46 -21.92 11.26
N MET A 191 27.43 -21.48 11.99
CA MET A 191 26.64 -20.28 11.70
C MET A 191 27.12 -19.04 12.45
N LEU A 192 28.05 -19.20 13.39
CA LEU A 192 28.67 -18.08 14.14
C LEU A 192 29.96 -17.60 13.47
N ASN A 193 30.48 -18.33 12.47
CA ASN A 193 31.70 -18.02 11.72
C ASN A 193 31.48 -16.94 10.64
N ALA A 194 30.76 -15.86 10.95
CA ALA A 194 30.96 -14.62 10.21
C ALA A 194 32.35 -14.08 10.58
N PRO A 195 33.10 -13.42 9.68
CA PRO A 195 34.33 -12.73 10.07
C PRO A 195 33.97 -11.77 11.22
N LEU A 196 34.47 -12.06 12.42
CA LEU A 196 34.36 -11.14 13.54
C LEU A 196 34.96 -9.82 13.07
N GLU A 197 34.16 -8.76 13.04
CA GLU A 197 34.74 -7.43 12.95
C GLU A 197 35.77 -7.30 14.09
N SER A 198 36.93 -6.72 13.81
CA SER A 198 37.96 -6.56 14.85
C SER A 198 37.36 -5.85 16.06
N GLN A 199 37.73 -6.26 17.27
CA GLN A 199 37.21 -5.66 18.51
C GLN A 199 37.30 -4.13 18.49
N GLY A 200 38.36 -3.57 17.92
CA GLY A 200 38.50 -2.12 17.72
C GLY A 200 37.38 -1.48 16.89
N LYS A 201 36.91 -2.12 15.81
CA LYS A 201 35.79 -1.63 15.01
C LYS A 201 34.45 -1.75 15.74
N VAL A 202 34.25 -2.80 16.52
CA VAL A 202 33.04 -3.00 17.33
C VAL A 202 32.97 -1.97 18.46
N GLU A 203 34.10 -1.73 19.13
CA GLU A 203 34.22 -0.72 20.19
C GLU A 203 34.09 0.71 19.65
N GLU A 204 34.60 0.99 18.46
CA GLU A 204 34.45 2.29 17.80
C GLU A 204 32.99 2.55 17.42
N ARG A 205 32.32 1.57 16.80
CA ARG A 205 30.88 1.67 16.47
C ARG A 205 30.00 1.70 17.72
N GLY A 206 30.36 0.96 18.75
CA GLY A 206 29.72 1.00 20.07
C GLY A 206 29.87 2.36 20.75
N ARG A 207 31.05 2.98 20.66
CA ARG A 207 31.31 4.35 21.12
C ARG A 207 30.51 5.39 20.33
N GLU A 208 30.43 5.27 19.01
CA GLU A 208 29.59 6.14 18.17
C GLU A 208 28.10 6.02 18.53
N ALA A 209 27.61 4.79 18.75
CA ALA A 209 26.23 4.55 19.17
C ALA A 209 25.95 5.08 20.58
N HIS A 210 26.91 4.94 21.51
CA HIS A 210 26.80 5.46 22.88
C HIS A 210 26.82 7.00 22.89
N LEU A 211 27.73 7.63 22.13
CA LEU A 211 27.75 9.09 21.96
C LEU A 211 26.44 9.61 21.35
N SER A 212 25.89 8.89 20.36
CA SER A 212 24.59 9.23 19.76
C SER A 212 23.45 9.12 20.79
N SER A 213 23.50 8.11 21.67
CA SER A 213 22.52 7.93 22.76
C SER A 213 22.65 9.01 23.84
N GLU A 214 23.85 9.32 24.31
CA GLU A 214 24.11 10.38 25.29
C GLU A 214 23.75 11.76 24.74
N LEU A 215 24.06 12.03 23.48
CA LEU A 215 23.63 13.24 22.80
C LEU A 215 22.11 13.29 22.68
N GLY A 216 21.46 12.15 22.38
CA GLY A 216 20.01 12.02 22.35
C GLY A 216 19.35 12.31 23.70
N GLU A 217 19.94 11.83 24.80
CA GLU A 217 19.49 12.06 26.17
C GLU A 217 19.73 13.50 26.62
N ALA A 218 20.90 14.07 26.35
CA ALA A 218 21.21 15.47 26.63
C ALA A 218 20.28 16.43 25.85
N LEU A 219 19.93 16.09 24.60
CA LEU A 219 18.97 16.85 23.81
C LEU A 219 17.52 16.71 24.32
N ASP A 220 17.16 15.55 24.88
CA ASP A 220 15.84 15.34 25.48
C ASP A 220 15.71 16.12 26.81
N ASP A 221 16.75 16.12 27.65
CA ASP A 221 16.83 16.90 28.89
C ASP A 221 16.75 18.41 28.64
N LEU A 222 17.40 18.91 27.59
CA LEU A 222 17.29 20.30 27.16
C LEU A 222 15.90 20.67 26.60
N SER A 223 15.12 19.67 26.15
CA SER A 223 13.84 19.92 25.48
C SER A 223 12.65 20.02 26.43
N GLY A 224 12.72 19.48 27.66
CA GLY A 224 11.83 19.71 28.82
C GLY A 224 10.31 19.60 28.58
N ARG A 225 9.88 19.23 27.39
CA ARG A 225 8.49 19.16 26.95
C ARG A 225 8.33 17.79 26.36
N GLN A 226 7.43 17.02 26.94
CA GLN A 226 6.84 15.84 26.35
C GLN A 226 6.27 16.25 24.98
N ARG A 227 7.09 16.17 23.93
CA ARG A 227 6.63 16.39 22.57
C ARG A 227 5.74 15.21 22.26
N VAL A 228 4.44 15.45 22.21
CA VAL A 228 3.55 14.66 21.36
C VAL A 228 4.16 14.75 19.97
N VAL A 229 4.89 13.70 19.57
CA VAL A 229 5.50 13.64 18.25
C VAL A 229 4.34 13.62 17.27
N PRO A 230 4.21 14.60 16.36
CA PRO A 230 3.11 14.60 15.41
C PRO A 230 3.11 13.29 14.61
N ASP A 231 1.92 12.73 14.39
CA ASP A 231 1.65 11.60 13.47
C ASP A 231 1.88 11.97 11.99
N ASP A 232 2.80 12.90 11.72
CA ASP A 232 3.17 13.28 10.37
C ASP A 232 4.21 12.27 9.83
N PHE A 233 3.70 11.18 9.26
CA PHE A 233 4.48 10.20 8.51
C PHE A 233 4.93 10.74 7.13
N GLY A 234 4.80 12.05 6.89
CA GLY A 234 4.89 12.66 5.57
C GLY A 234 3.77 12.17 4.65
N LYS A 235 4.03 12.14 3.34
CA LYS A 235 3.07 11.66 2.32
C LYS A 235 2.84 10.14 2.33
N ILE A 236 3.43 9.39 3.27
CA ILE A 236 3.31 7.93 3.29
C ILE A 236 1.92 7.54 3.77
N LYS A 237 1.20 6.84 2.90
CA LYS A 237 -0.08 6.24 3.23
C LYS A 237 0.12 4.74 3.47
N LEU A 238 -0.20 4.32 4.68
CA LEU A 238 -0.29 2.91 5.08
C LEU A 238 -1.77 2.63 5.36
N TYR A 239 -2.35 1.78 4.54
CA TYR A 239 -3.77 1.42 4.58
C TYR A 239 -3.93 0.05 5.23
N THR A 240 -4.91 -0.10 6.12
CA THR A 240 -5.45 -1.41 6.47
C THR A 240 -6.24 -2.02 5.29
N SER A 241 -6.55 -3.30 5.34
CA SER A 241 -7.48 -3.94 4.38
C SER A 241 -8.81 -3.21 4.28
N GLU A 242 -9.42 -2.87 5.42
CA GLU A 242 -10.71 -2.19 5.46
C GLU A 242 -10.64 -0.78 4.83
N GLU A 243 -9.60 -0.01 5.14
CA GLU A 243 -9.39 1.31 4.53
C GLU A 243 -9.11 1.18 3.03
N ALA A 244 -8.36 0.16 2.60
CA ALA A 244 -8.06 -0.08 1.20
C ALA A 244 -9.34 -0.38 0.39
N VAL A 245 -10.20 -1.27 0.91
CA VAL A 245 -11.50 -1.59 0.32
C VAL A 245 -12.38 -0.33 0.25
N ARG A 246 -12.50 0.42 1.35
CA ARG A 246 -13.32 1.65 1.38
C ARG A 246 -12.88 2.68 0.32
N VAL A 247 -11.58 2.97 0.23
CA VAL A 247 -11.05 3.93 -0.75
C VAL A 247 -11.27 3.43 -2.18
N MET A 248 -11.21 2.11 -2.41
CA MET A 248 -11.50 1.52 -3.71
C MET A 248 -12.97 1.64 -4.08
N GLU A 249 -13.89 1.33 -3.18
CA GLU A 249 -15.33 1.47 -3.41
C GLU A 249 -15.71 2.92 -3.73
N GLU A 250 -15.16 3.88 -2.99
CA GLU A 250 -15.31 5.30 -3.27
C GLU A 250 -14.80 5.67 -4.67
N SER A 251 -13.65 5.12 -5.07
CA SER A 251 -13.06 5.33 -6.39
C SER A 251 -13.91 4.72 -7.52
N ILE A 252 -14.50 3.54 -7.30
CA ILE A 252 -15.41 2.88 -8.25
C ILE A 252 -16.68 3.72 -8.42
N LYS A 253 -17.31 4.13 -7.32
CA LYS A 253 -18.50 4.99 -7.35
C LYS A 253 -18.22 6.32 -8.07
N ALA A 254 -17.05 6.91 -7.84
CA ALA A 254 -16.65 8.13 -8.52
C ALA A 254 -16.51 7.94 -10.04
N ARG A 255 -15.90 6.83 -10.51
CA ARG A 255 -15.82 6.52 -11.95
C ARG A 255 -17.20 6.29 -12.57
N GLN A 256 -18.05 5.51 -11.90
CA GLN A 256 -19.41 5.27 -12.37
C GLN A 256 -20.22 6.57 -12.45
N ALA A 257 -20.09 7.46 -11.47
CA ALA A 257 -20.72 8.77 -11.50
C ALA A 257 -20.18 9.67 -12.64
N GLU A 258 -18.89 9.59 -12.94
CA GLU A 258 -18.29 10.32 -14.07
C GLU A 258 -18.76 9.78 -15.43
N GLU A 259 -18.84 8.45 -15.58
CA GLU A 259 -19.37 7.80 -16.78
C GLU A 259 -20.84 8.18 -17.00
N ALA A 260 -21.67 8.09 -15.98
CA ALA A 260 -23.07 8.51 -16.05
C ALA A 260 -23.23 9.99 -16.43
N ARG A 261 -22.36 10.88 -15.91
CA ARG A 261 -22.34 12.30 -16.31
C ARG A 261 -21.95 12.49 -17.76
N LYS A 262 -21.01 11.71 -18.28
CA LYS A 262 -20.60 11.77 -19.69
C LYS A 262 -21.72 11.27 -20.61
N GLU A 263 -22.43 10.22 -20.21
CA GLU A 263 -23.57 9.68 -20.93
C GLU A 263 -24.73 10.69 -20.97
N GLN A 264 -25.12 11.26 -19.82
CA GLN A 264 -26.12 12.33 -19.77
C GLN A 264 -25.75 13.54 -20.63
N ALA A 265 -24.48 13.97 -20.57
CA ALA A 265 -24.00 15.09 -21.39
C ALA A 265 -23.98 14.75 -22.90
N ALA A 266 -23.84 13.48 -23.28
CA ALA A 266 -23.95 13.03 -24.66
C ALA A 266 -25.41 13.04 -25.13
N GLU A 267 -26.33 12.50 -24.32
CA GLU A 267 -27.77 12.52 -24.60
C GLU A 267 -28.31 13.95 -24.74
N GLU A 268 -27.92 14.87 -23.85
CA GLU A 268 -28.31 16.29 -23.96
C GLU A 268 -27.78 16.94 -25.25
N ARG A 269 -26.58 16.55 -25.71
CA ARG A 269 -26.02 17.06 -26.96
C ARG A 269 -26.78 16.54 -28.18
N ASP A 270 -27.17 15.27 -28.16
CA ASP A 270 -27.95 14.66 -29.23
C ASP A 270 -29.35 15.26 -29.29
N GLN A 271 -30.03 15.43 -28.15
CA GLN A 271 -31.32 16.12 -28.08
C GLN A 271 -31.26 17.56 -28.62
N ARG A 272 -30.23 18.33 -28.23
CA ARG A 272 -30.03 19.69 -28.77
C ARG A 272 -29.75 19.71 -30.27
N ARG A 273 -29.13 18.66 -30.81
CA ARG A 273 -28.88 18.53 -32.24
C ARG A 273 -30.17 18.24 -32.99
N GLU A 274 -30.98 17.31 -32.49
CA GLU A 274 -32.30 17.01 -33.05
C GLU A 274 -33.24 18.21 -33.00
N GLU A 275 -33.28 18.94 -31.89
CA GLU A 275 -34.09 20.17 -31.74
C GLU A 275 -33.69 21.22 -32.78
N LYS A 276 -32.39 21.48 -32.95
CA LYS A 276 -31.88 22.40 -33.98
C LYS A 276 -32.20 21.95 -35.41
N GLU A 277 -32.22 20.65 -35.67
CA GLU A 277 -32.63 20.12 -36.98
C GLU A 277 -34.12 20.34 -37.22
N ARG A 278 -34.97 20.10 -36.21
CA ARG A 278 -36.42 20.39 -36.28
C ARG A 278 -36.70 21.87 -36.49
N GLU A 279 -36.05 22.76 -35.74
CA GLU A 279 -36.18 24.21 -35.90
C GLU A 279 -35.79 24.68 -37.31
N LYS A 280 -34.69 24.13 -37.86
CA LYS A 280 -34.26 24.42 -39.24
C LYS A 280 -35.29 23.95 -40.27
N GLU A 281 -35.86 22.77 -40.09
CA GLU A 281 -36.88 22.23 -41.00
C GLU A 281 -38.15 23.08 -40.96
N GLU A 282 -38.59 23.50 -39.77
CA GLU A 282 -39.77 24.35 -39.58
C GLU A 282 -39.55 25.76 -40.16
N ALA A 283 -38.36 26.34 -39.96
CA ALA A 283 -37.98 27.60 -40.58
C ALA A 283 -37.95 27.50 -42.12
N ALA A 284 -37.48 26.38 -42.67
CA ALA A 284 -37.48 26.13 -44.12
C ALA A 284 -38.91 26.01 -44.68
N LYS A 285 -39.81 25.30 -43.99
CA LYS A 285 -41.24 25.20 -44.35
C LYS A 285 -41.91 26.57 -44.35
N THR A 286 -41.64 27.38 -43.32
CA THR A 286 -42.18 28.74 -43.19
C THR A 286 -41.74 29.63 -44.35
N ARG A 287 -40.44 29.63 -44.67
CA ARG A 287 -39.89 30.38 -45.82
C ARG A 287 -40.49 29.94 -47.15
N ALA A 288 -40.69 28.63 -47.36
CA ALA A 288 -41.31 28.11 -48.57
C ALA A 288 -42.77 28.55 -48.70
N LEU A 289 -43.53 28.59 -47.60
CA LEU A 289 -44.90 29.07 -47.57
C LEU A 289 -44.99 30.56 -47.90
N GLU A 290 -44.11 31.39 -47.33
CA GLU A 290 -44.03 32.82 -47.64
C GLU A 290 -43.68 33.08 -49.10
N LYS A 291 -42.74 32.30 -49.67
CA LYS A 291 -42.39 32.37 -51.08
C LYS A 291 -43.60 32.07 -51.97
N LYS A 292 -44.33 30.99 -51.69
CA LYS A 292 -45.58 30.65 -52.41
C LYS A 292 -46.62 31.76 -52.31
N LYS A 293 -46.82 32.35 -51.11
CA LYS A 293 -47.74 33.49 -50.94
C LYS A 293 -47.32 34.70 -51.77
N ARG A 294 -46.03 35.04 -51.81
CA ARG A 294 -45.50 36.13 -52.65
C ARG A 294 -45.73 35.87 -54.14
N GLU A 295 -45.48 34.65 -54.61
CA GLU A 295 -45.72 34.25 -56.00
C GLU A 295 -47.21 34.31 -56.37
N ALA A 296 -48.09 33.79 -55.51
CA ALA A 296 -49.54 33.87 -55.70
C ALA A 296 -50.04 35.32 -55.73
N ASN A 297 -49.57 36.19 -54.84
CA ASN A 297 -49.91 37.60 -54.84
C ASN A 297 -49.44 38.32 -56.11
N LYS A 298 -48.23 38.02 -56.59
CA LYS A 298 -47.72 38.54 -57.87
C LYS A 298 -48.61 38.09 -59.04
N ALA A 299 -48.95 36.80 -59.11
CA ALA A 299 -49.81 36.26 -60.15
C ALA A 299 -51.20 36.95 -60.14
N ARG A 300 -51.79 37.12 -58.96
CA ARG A 300 -53.08 37.79 -58.78
C ARG A 300 -53.05 39.25 -59.21
N ALA A 301 -51.96 39.97 -58.91
CA ALA A 301 -51.77 41.35 -59.35
C ALA A 301 -51.61 41.47 -60.88
N VAL A 302 -50.94 40.51 -61.52
CA VAL A 302 -50.85 40.43 -62.99
C VAL A 302 -52.24 40.15 -63.60
N GLN A 303 -53.00 39.23 -63.03
CA GLN A 303 -54.36 38.90 -63.46
C GLN A 303 -55.31 40.10 -63.36
N GLN A 304 -55.26 40.85 -62.24
CA GLN A 304 -56.04 42.09 -62.08
C GLN A 304 -55.64 43.19 -63.07
N LYS A 305 -54.35 43.28 -63.44
CA LYS A 305 -53.90 44.21 -64.48
C LYS A 305 -54.38 43.83 -65.88
N LEU A 306 -54.49 42.53 -66.17
CA LEU A 306 -55.04 42.03 -67.43
C LEU A 306 -56.55 42.29 -67.52
N GLN A 307 -57.31 41.98 -66.46
CA GLN A 307 -58.76 42.25 -66.42
C GLN A 307 -59.08 43.74 -66.57
N ARG A 308 -58.32 44.63 -65.93
CA ARG A 308 -58.47 46.10 -66.11
C ARG A 308 -58.15 46.60 -67.52
N LYS A 309 -57.40 45.84 -68.32
CA LYS A 309 -57.11 46.16 -69.73
C LYS A 309 -58.19 45.63 -70.68
N GLU A 310 -58.98 44.65 -70.26
CA GLU A 310 -60.10 44.10 -71.04
C GLU A 310 -61.41 44.88 -70.80
N GLU A 311 -61.51 45.62 -69.69
CA GLU A 311 -62.66 46.48 -69.34
C GLU A 311 -62.53 47.95 -69.84
N GLN A 312 -61.44 48.31 -70.55
CA GLN A 312 -61.22 49.60 -71.20
C GLN A 312 -61.30 49.47 -72.72
#